data_AF-A0A069IS92-F1
#
_entry.id   AF-A0A069IS92-F1
#
_cell.length_a   1.000
_cell.length_b   1.000
_cell.length_c   1.000
_cell.angle_alpha   90.00
_cell.angle_beta   90.00
_cell.angle_gamma   90.00
#
_symmetry.space_group_name_H-M   'P 1'
#
loop_
_entity.id
_entity.type
_entity.pdbx_description
1 polymer ?
#
loop_
_entity_poly.entity_id
_entity_poly.type
_entity_poly.pdbx_seq_one_letter_code
_entity_poly.pdbx_strand_id
1 'polypeptide(L)'
;MTRTFIYNFTPPSLDPFPGATIALDVSDIEDAGIREVLQTPGAAYGAWSILDALLAPTGAGTSFLFRQPLGQAREVKVALSGLFGRFVARAYLERYFDLSVFAHLGNQVIDLDRRKQARIKRLARGDLPDWIAFKSDLTSLTIAEAKSCHDPGGPAKALARAWTQAGRIDVTVKGQKVTVKRIAVATRWGVANSNPADAHLSVRDPIDEGVPIDPQDKDAPFIGLLRLHVANLIEPLGHAELAQALRTLTRQTFPRPLAVARPDRAGGWIIPLGGDRHIIGGV
;
A
#
# COMPACT_ATOMS: atom_id res chain seq x y z
N MET A 1 1.67 -22.48 9.52
CA MET A 1 2.74 -22.72 10.53
C MET A 1 3.24 -21.37 11.00
N THR A 2 3.24 -21.11 12.31
CA THR A 2 3.64 -19.82 12.87
C THR A 2 5.13 -19.74 13.15
N ARG A 3 5.77 -18.63 12.78
CA ARG A 3 7.18 -18.32 13.08
C ARG A 3 7.29 -16.97 13.76
N THR A 4 8.41 -16.75 14.45
CA THR A 4 8.63 -15.53 15.24
C THR A 4 9.80 -14.69 14.73
N PHE A 5 9.72 -13.39 14.98
CA PHE A 5 10.79 -12.42 14.78
C PHE A 5 11.09 -11.72 16.10
N ILE A 6 12.34 -11.37 16.36
CA ILE A 6 12.68 -10.39 17.41
C ILE A 6 12.08 -9.06 16.99
N TYR A 7 11.24 -8.49 17.84
CA TYR A 7 10.37 -7.40 17.50
C TYR A 7 10.78 -6.11 18.19
N ASN A 8 10.79 -5.02 17.44
CA ASN A 8 10.99 -3.67 17.97
C ASN A 8 10.00 -2.73 17.31
N PHE A 9 9.31 -1.93 18.12
CA PHE A 9 8.35 -0.95 17.63
C PHE A 9 8.69 0.45 18.14
N THR A 10 8.55 1.46 17.29
CA THR A 10 8.86 2.86 17.62
C THR A 10 7.76 3.81 17.18
N PRO A 11 7.19 4.64 18.08
CA PRO A 11 7.47 4.68 19.52
C PRO A 11 6.84 3.49 20.27
N PRO A 12 7.50 2.90 21.30
CA PRO A 12 6.98 1.73 22.01
C PRO A 12 5.58 1.91 22.62
N SER A 13 5.20 3.14 22.95
CA SER A 13 3.87 3.46 23.52
C SER A 13 2.71 3.29 22.55
N LEU A 14 2.99 3.17 21.25
CA LEU A 14 1.99 2.99 20.19
C LEU A 14 2.00 1.56 19.63
N ASP A 15 2.74 0.65 20.25
CA ASP A 15 2.85 -0.73 19.78
C ASP A 15 1.49 -1.44 19.90
N PRO A 16 0.89 -1.90 18.78
CA PRO A 16 -0.38 -2.64 18.83
C PRO A 16 -0.23 -4.01 19.48
N PHE A 17 0.99 -4.54 19.60
CA PHE A 17 1.26 -5.86 20.17
C PHE A 17 2.57 -5.86 20.98
N PRO A 18 2.56 -5.27 22.21
CA PRO A 18 3.75 -5.15 23.03
C PRO A 18 4.38 -6.50 23.35
N GLY A 19 5.64 -6.68 22.99
CA GLY A 19 6.39 -7.91 23.27
C GLY A 19 7.78 -7.91 22.67
N ALA A 20 8.65 -8.80 23.16
CA ALA A 20 10.01 -8.97 22.63
C ALA A 20 10.03 -9.69 21.27
N THR A 21 8.95 -10.41 20.93
CA THR A 21 8.81 -11.12 19.67
C THR A 21 7.42 -10.92 19.07
N ILE A 22 7.34 -11.12 17.76
CA ILE A 22 6.08 -11.08 17.02
C ILE A 22 5.95 -12.30 16.12
N ALA A 23 4.71 -12.75 15.93
CA ALA A 23 4.40 -14.02 15.28
C ALA A 23 3.67 -13.78 13.96
N LEU A 24 4.09 -14.47 12.90
CA LEU A 24 3.39 -14.49 11.63
C LEU A 24 3.25 -15.94 11.16
N ASP A 25 2.11 -16.26 10.57
CA ASP A 25 1.93 -17.53 9.89
C ASP A 25 2.61 -17.48 8.51
N VAL A 26 3.38 -18.52 8.20
CA VAL A 26 4.09 -18.63 6.92
C VAL A 26 3.12 -18.60 5.75
N SER A 27 1.96 -19.24 5.89
CA SER A 27 0.88 -19.19 4.90
C SER A 27 0.37 -17.76 4.68
N ASP A 28 0.21 -16.97 5.74
CA ASP A 28 -0.24 -15.57 5.62
C ASP A 28 0.82 -14.72 4.89
N ILE A 29 2.11 -15.00 5.11
CA ILE A 29 3.21 -14.34 4.39
C ILE A 29 3.21 -14.72 2.90
N GLU A 30 2.99 -16.00 2.59
CA GLU A 30 2.91 -16.50 1.21
C GLU A 30 1.70 -15.90 0.48
N ASP A 31 0.53 -15.86 1.13
CA ASP A 31 -0.70 -15.24 0.64
C ASP A 31 -0.53 -13.73 0.41
N ALA A 32 0.10 -13.02 1.36
CA ALA A 32 0.46 -11.62 1.19
C ALA A 32 1.43 -11.45 0.01
N GLY A 33 2.35 -12.40 -0.19
CA GLY A 33 3.27 -12.42 -1.32
C GLY A 33 2.59 -12.61 -2.67
N ILE A 34 1.58 -13.48 -2.75
CA ILE A 34 0.74 -13.61 -3.95
C ILE A 34 0.04 -12.29 -4.24
N ARG A 35 -0.57 -11.66 -3.23
CA ARG A 35 -1.21 -10.35 -3.38
C ARG A 35 -0.22 -9.22 -3.68
N GLU A 36 1.05 -9.40 -3.37
CA GLU A 36 2.12 -8.45 -3.68
C GLU A 36 2.64 -8.61 -5.11
N VAL A 37 2.80 -9.85 -5.59
CA VAL A 37 3.33 -10.16 -6.93
C VAL A 37 2.26 -10.11 -8.00
N LEU A 38 1.17 -10.86 -7.81
CA LEU A 38 0.08 -10.94 -8.78
C LEU A 38 -0.87 -9.77 -8.62
N GLN A 39 -0.89 -9.16 -7.43
CA GLN A 39 -1.90 -8.17 -7.10
C GLN A 39 -3.29 -8.78 -7.39
N THR A 40 -3.65 -9.94 -6.84
CA THR A 40 -5.01 -10.50 -7.06
C THR A 40 -5.75 -10.59 -5.72
N PRO A 41 -6.94 -9.97 -5.55
CA PRO A 41 -7.77 -10.23 -4.38
C PRO A 41 -8.44 -11.61 -4.51
N GLY A 42 -8.50 -12.38 -3.44
CA GLY A 42 -9.17 -13.70 -3.42
C GLY A 42 -8.35 -14.88 -3.96
N ALA A 43 -7.10 -14.64 -4.38
CA ALA A 43 -6.13 -15.68 -4.67
C ALA A 43 -5.57 -16.26 -3.35
N ALA A 44 -6.37 -17.03 -2.61
CA ALA A 44 -5.84 -17.95 -1.61
C ALA A 44 -5.28 -19.17 -2.36
N TYR A 45 -4.12 -19.01 -3.01
CA TYR A 45 -3.45 -20.15 -3.63
C TYR A 45 -2.69 -20.88 -2.53
N GLY A 46 -3.36 -21.85 -1.89
CA GLY A 46 -2.77 -22.79 -0.93
C GLY A 46 -1.73 -23.75 -1.53
N ALA A 47 -0.83 -23.24 -2.38
CA ALA A 47 0.10 -24.02 -3.17
C ALA A 47 1.53 -23.46 -3.22
N TRP A 48 1.80 -22.30 -2.59
CA TRP A 48 3.16 -21.75 -2.54
C TRP A 48 3.85 -22.16 -1.26
N SER A 49 4.19 -23.43 -1.04
CA SER A 49 5.07 -23.83 0.09
C SER A 49 6.53 -23.39 -0.10
N ILE A 50 6.77 -22.29 -0.79
CA ILE A 50 8.10 -21.82 -1.16
C ILE A 50 8.84 -21.35 0.09
N LEU A 51 8.20 -20.57 0.97
CA LEU A 51 8.88 -20.12 2.17
C LEU A 51 9.10 -21.31 3.10
N ASP A 52 8.12 -22.21 3.25
CA ASP A 52 8.30 -23.41 4.06
C ASP A 52 9.49 -24.29 3.58
N ALA A 53 9.65 -24.43 2.26
CA ALA A 53 10.80 -25.13 1.67
C ALA A 53 12.14 -24.44 1.94
N LEU A 54 12.16 -23.11 2.05
CA LEU A 54 13.36 -22.30 2.30
C LEU A 54 13.69 -22.16 3.79
N LEU A 55 12.72 -22.35 4.68
CA LEU A 55 12.85 -22.15 6.12
C LEU A 55 13.37 -23.38 6.86
N ALA A 56 14.14 -23.16 7.92
CA ALA A 56 14.65 -24.23 8.76
C ALA A 56 13.50 -25.04 9.40
N PRO A 57 13.62 -26.38 9.48
CA PRO A 57 12.57 -27.26 10.01
C PRO A 57 12.54 -27.25 11.55
N THR A 58 12.37 -26.07 12.14
CA THR A 58 12.50 -25.84 13.60
C THR A 58 11.19 -25.92 14.38
N GLY A 59 10.05 -26.21 13.74
CA GLY A 59 8.75 -26.31 14.41
C GLY A 59 8.07 -24.96 14.70
N ALA A 60 6.77 -24.97 15.02
CA ALA A 60 5.98 -23.75 15.22
C ALA A 60 6.48 -22.93 16.42
N GLY A 61 6.34 -21.60 16.36
CA GLY A 61 6.76 -20.69 17.43
C GLY A 61 8.26 -20.38 17.44
N THR A 62 9.05 -21.02 16.57
CA THR A 62 10.49 -20.75 16.45
C THR A 62 10.80 -19.60 15.48
N SER A 63 12.03 -19.10 15.54
CA SER A 63 12.47 -17.96 14.75
C SER A 63 12.36 -18.21 13.24
N PHE A 64 12.04 -17.16 12.48
CA PHE A 64 11.95 -17.18 11.02
C PHE A 64 13.36 -17.25 10.39
N LEU A 65 13.93 -18.46 10.35
CA LEU A 65 15.29 -18.70 9.87
C LEU A 65 15.30 -19.37 8.50
N PHE A 66 16.03 -18.80 7.54
CA PHE A 66 16.31 -19.51 6.31
C PHE A 66 17.32 -20.66 6.55
N ARG A 67 17.16 -21.77 5.81
CA ARG A 67 18.12 -22.88 5.80
C ARG A 67 19.50 -22.43 5.29
N GLN A 68 19.49 -21.59 4.27
CA GLN A 68 20.65 -21.09 3.55
C GLN A 68 20.48 -19.60 3.25
N PRO A 69 21.58 -18.85 3.00
CA PRO A 69 21.49 -17.48 2.53
C PRO A 69 20.64 -17.37 1.25
N LEU A 70 19.81 -16.32 1.19
CA LEU A 70 18.99 -16.02 0.01
C LEU A 70 19.89 -15.64 -1.17
N GLY A 71 20.11 -16.57 -2.11
CA GLY A 71 20.93 -16.35 -3.29
C GLY A 71 22.44 -16.27 -3.01
N GLN A 72 23.22 -16.76 -3.97
CA GLN A 72 24.70 -16.70 -3.91
C GLN A 72 25.23 -15.37 -4.45
N ALA A 73 24.66 -14.90 -5.56
CA ALA A 73 25.03 -13.62 -6.16
C ALA A 73 24.39 -12.44 -5.38
N ARG A 74 25.14 -11.35 -5.26
CA ARG A 74 24.71 -10.14 -4.54
C ARG A 74 23.38 -9.59 -5.06
N GLU A 75 23.21 -9.53 -6.37
CA GLU A 75 22.01 -8.96 -7.00
C GLU A 75 20.77 -9.81 -6.72
N VAL A 76 20.90 -11.14 -6.84
CA VAL A 76 19.84 -12.10 -6.51
C VAL A 76 19.46 -11.99 -5.03
N LYS A 77 20.45 -11.88 -4.14
CA LYS A 77 20.22 -11.69 -2.70
C LYS A 77 19.46 -10.42 -2.41
N VAL A 78 19.84 -9.30 -3.02
CA VAL A 78 19.15 -8.01 -2.86
C VAL A 78 17.72 -8.10 -3.38
N ALA A 79 17.50 -8.70 -4.55
CA ALA A 79 16.18 -8.85 -5.14
C ALA A 79 15.24 -9.73 -4.29
N LEU A 80 15.69 -10.93 -3.91
CA LEU A 80 14.91 -11.85 -3.07
C LEU A 80 14.67 -11.30 -1.67
N SER A 81 15.69 -10.69 -1.06
CA SER A 81 15.54 -10.00 0.23
C SER A 81 14.46 -8.93 0.12
N GLY A 82 14.55 -8.06 -0.89
CA GLY A 82 13.57 -6.99 -1.11
C GLY A 82 12.16 -7.54 -1.27
N LEU A 83 11.99 -8.57 -2.11
CA LEU A 83 10.71 -9.22 -2.37
C LEU A 83 10.09 -9.83 -1.11
N PHE A 84 10.82 -10.71 -0.41
CA PHE A 84 10.32 -11.35 0.81
C PHE A 84 10.12 -10.34 1.94
N GLY A 85 10.87 -9.23 1.94
CA GLY A 85 10.69 -8.15 2.90
C GLY A 85 9.32 -7.50 2.75
N ARG A 86 8.87 -7.29 1.51
CA ARG A 86 7.53 -6.79 1.22
C ARG A 86 6.45 -7.80 1.61
N PHE A 87 6.67 -9.10 1.42
CA PHE A 87 5.71 -10.13 1.80
C PHE A 87 5.48 -10.14 3.32
N VAL A 88 6.57 -10.16 4.09
CA VAL A 88 6.52 -10.11 5.55
C VAL A 88 5.90 -8.81 6.04
N ALA A 89 6.30 -7.67 5.48
CA ALA A 89 5.75 -6.38 5.87
C ALA A 89 4.25 -6.28 5.58
N ARG A 90 3.80 -6.75 4.41
CA ARG A 90 2.39 -6.77 4.06
C ARG A 90 1.59 -7.69 4.97
N ALA A 91 2.04 -8.92 5.23
CA ALA A 91 1.37 -9.82 6.17
C ALA A 91 1.29 -9.25 7.58
N TYR A 92 2.36 -8.58 8.04
CA TYR A 92 2.35 -7.87 9.31
C TYR A 92 1.31 -6.74 9.34
N LEU A 93 1.25 -5.92 8.29
CA LEU A 93 0.30 -4.82 8.17
C LEU A 93 -1.16 -5.30 8.05
N GLU A 94 -1.41 -6.38 7.32
CA GLU A 94 -2.73 -7.02 7.23
C GLU A 94 -3.15 -7.55 8.61
N ARG A 95 -2.27 -8.27 9.31
CA ARG A 95 -2.60 -8.93 10.59
C ARG A 95 -2.72 -7.97 11.79
N TYR A 96 -1.77 -7.04 11.92
CA TYR A 96 -1.65 -6.22 13.13
C TYR A 96 -2.21 -4.80 12.98
N PHE A 97 -2.41 -4.35 11.74
CA PHE A 97 -3.02 -3.05 11.45
C PHE A 97 -4.37 -3.15 10.75
N ASP A 98 -4.85 -4.37 10.44
CA ASP A 98 -6.14 -4.61 9.78
C ASP A 98 -6.27 -3.88 8.42
N LEU A 99 -5.13 -3.65 7.76
CA LEU A 99 -5.11 -3.02 6.44
C LEU A 99 -5.51 -4.05 5.39
N SER A 100 -6.37 -3.65 4.45
CA SER A 100 -6.91 -4.57 3.45
C SER A 100 -6.73 -4.09 2.01
N VAL A 101 -6.65 -2.78 1.81
CA VAL A 101 -6.40 -2.18 0.49
C VAL A 101 -4.97 -1.67 0.45
N PHE A 102 -4.19 -2.10 -0.56
CA PHE A 102 -2.79 -1.72 -0.75
C PHE A 102 -2.58 -1.19 -2.17
N ALA A 103 -2.50 0.13 -2.31
CA ALA A 103 -2.28 0.78 -3.59
C ALA A 103 -0.79 1.09 -3.78
N HIS A 104 -0.16 0.38 -4.73
CA HIS A 104 1.20 0.68 -5.16
C HIS A 104 1.28 1.99 -5.94
N LEU A 105 2.35 2.74 -5.68
CA LEU A 105 2.60 4.02 -6.29
C LEU A 105 3.55 3.86 -7.49
N GLY A 106 3.11 4.27 -8.67
CA GLY A 106 4.00 4.48 -9.81
C GLY A 106 4.78 5.79 -9.69
N ASN A 107 5.65 6.11 -10.65
CA ASN A 107 6.56 7.26 -10.55
C ASN A 107 5.94 8.67 -10.74
N GLN A 108 4.61 8.81 -10.79
CA GLN A 108 3.93 10.07 -11.13
C GLN A 108 3.05 10.59 -9.99
N VAL A 109 2.70 11.88 -10.06
CA VAL A 109 1.64 12.47 -9.20
C VAL A 109 0.31 11.79 -9.51
N ILE A 110 -0.39 11.36 -8.46
CA ILE A 110 -1.64 10.60 -8.60
C ILE A 110 -2.80 11.45 -8.11
N ASP A 111 -3.72 11.75 -9.04
CA ASP A 111 -5.03 12.34 -8.71
C ASP A 111 -5.94 11.23 -8.16
N LEU A 112 -6.29 11.32 -6.87
CA LEU A 112 -7.22 10.38 -6.23
C LEU A 112 -8.66 10.79 -6.53
N ASP A 113 -8.94 12.10 -6.46
CA ASP A 113 -10.20 12.75 -6.86
C ASP A 113 -9.92 14.21 -7.28
N ARG A 114 -10.25 14.59 -8.52
CA ARG A 114 -10.03 15.97 -8.99
C ARG A 114 -11.05 16.99 -8.46
N ARG A 115 -12.30 16.58 -8.25
CA ARG A 115 -13.39 17.47 -7.79
C ARG A 115 -13.13 17.92 -6.37
N LYS A 116 -12.76 16.99 -5.50
CA LYS A 116 -12.39 17.24 -4.09
C LYS A 116 -10.89 17.55 -3.92
N GLN A 117 -10.15 17.63 -5.03
CA GLN A 117 -8.71 17.92 -5.06
C GLN A 117 -7.89 17.02 -4.12
N ALA A 118 -8.28 15.74 -4.03
CA ALA A 118 -7.56 14.71 -3.31
C ALA A 118 -6.44 14.16 -4.20
N ARG A 119 -5.20 14.21 -3.74
CA ARG A 119 -4.02 13.86 -4.53
C ARG A 119 -2.84 13.41 -3.68
N ILE A 120 -1.99 12.57 -4.26
CA ILE A 120 -0.70 12.17 -3.69
C ILE A 120 0.34 13.16 -4.21
N LYS A 121 0.90 13.96 -3.30
CA LYS A 121 1.92 14.98 -3.60
C LYS A 121 3.30 14.41 -3.31
N ARG A 122 4.17 14.43 -4.32
CA ARG A 122 5.60 14.12 -4.16
C ARG A 122 6.32 15.31 -3.50
N LEU A 123 7.13 15.02 -2.49
CA LEU A 123 7.89 16.01 -1.72
C LEU A 123 9.39 16.01 -2.05
N ALA A 124 9.95 14.85 -2.40
CA ALA A 124 11.37 14.68 -2.67
C ALA A 124 11.62 13.78 -3.88
N ARG A 125 12.84 13.77 -4.42
CA ARG A 125 13.31 12.87 -5.51
C ARG A 125 13.58 11.45 -4.99
N GLY A 126 13.76 10.48 -5.91
CA GLY A 126 13.98 9.06 -5.61
C GLY A 126 12.69 8.23 -5.58
N ASP A 127 12.76 6.93 -5.33
CA ASP A 127 11.60 6.02 -5.35
C ASP A 127 10.49 6.45 -4.38
N LEU A 128 9.23 6.21 -4.77
CA LEU A 128 8.08 6.46 -3.90
C LEU A 128 7.92 5.32 -2.87
N PRO A 129 7.12 5.52 -1.81
CA PRO A 129 6.80 4.44 -0.89
C PRO A 129 6.13 3.26 -1.61
N ASP A 130 6.36 2.07 -1.09
CA ASP A 130 5.79 0.83 -1.62
C ASP A 130 4.26 0.89 -1.73
N TRP A 131 3.59 1.42 -0.69
CA TRP A 131 2.13 1.46 -0.63
C TRP A 131 1.56 2.74 -0.03
N ILE A 132 0.34 3.07 -0.46
CA ILE A 132 -0.66 3.69 0.41
C ILE A 132 -1.77 2.68 0.66
N ALA A 133 -2.10 2.47 1.92
CA ALA A 133 -3.02 1.46 2.37
C ALA A 133 -4.07 2.02 3.32
N PHE A 134 -5.18 1.31 3.48
CA PHE A 134 -6.23 1.66 4.43
C PHE A 134 -7.07 0.42 4.81
N LYS A 135 -7.85 0.57 5.88
CA LYS A 135 -8.76 -0.47 6.40
C LYS A 135 -10.03 -0.58 5.56
N SER A 136 -10.71 -1.73 5.58
CA SER A 136 -11.94 -1.92 4.79
C SER A 136 -13.10 -1.02 5.21
N ASP A 137 -13.07 -0.47 6.43
CA ASP A 137 -14.03 0.52 6.94
C ASP A 137 -13.77 1.97 6.46
N LEU A 138 -12.86 2.13 5.49
CA LEU A 138 -12.43 3.42 4.95
C LEU A 138 -11.85 4.34 6.02
N THR A 139 -11.06 3.79 6.93
CA THR A 139 -10.30 4.55 7.94
C THR A 139 -8.80 4.27 7.85
N SER A 140 -8.03 4.98 8.67
CA SER A 140 -6.59 4.72 8.87
C SER A 140 -5.80 4.78 7.58
N LEU A 141 -5.89 5.93 6.89
CA LEU A 141 -5.07 6.19 5.70
C LEU A 141 -3.59 6.11 6.08
N THR A 142 -2.89 5.16 5.48
CA THR A 142 -1.55 4.75 5.89
C THR A 142 -0.58 4.79 4.72
N ILE A 143 0.55 5.47 4.87
CA ILE A 143 1.67 5.39 3.93
C ILE A 143 2.65 4.35 4.48
N ALA A 144 2.94 3.31 3.71
CA ALA A 144 3.76 2.21 4.17
C ALA A 144 4.97 1.96 3.25
N GLU A 145 6.10 1.62 3.87
CA GLU A 145 7.34 1.29 3.17
C GLU A 145 8.00 0.08 3.85
N ALA A 146 8.46 -0.88 3.05
CA ALA A 146 9.19 -2.03 3.52
C ALA A 146 10.64 -2.02 3.03
N LYS A 147 11.56 -2.33 3.93
CA LYS A 147 12.95 -2.65 3.59
C LYS A 147 13.37 -3.94 4.25
N SER A 148 14.38 -4.56 3.68
CA SER A 148 15.00 -5.74 4.25
C SER A 148 16.51 -5.66 4.18
N CYS A 149 17.16 -6.44 5.05
CA CYS A 149 18.61 -6.51 5.07
C CYS A 149 19.12 -7.86 5.59
N HIS A 150 20.42 -8.04 5.41
CA HIS A 150 21.20 -9.10 6.04
C HIS A 150 22.30 -8.51 6.94
N ASP A 151 22.14 -7.24 7.34
CA ASP A 151 23.15 -6.50 8.09
C ASP A 151 23.39 -7.18 9.45
N PRO A 152 24.65 -7.51 9.81
CA PRO A 152 24.95 -8.11 11.12
C PRO A 152 24.59 -7.20 12.30
N GLY A 153 24.64 -5.88 12.11
CA GLY A 153 24.26 -4.89 13.12
C GLY A 153 22.75 -4.67 13.27
N GLY A 154 21.91 -5.50 12.63
CA GLY A 154 20.46 -5.44 12.76
C GLY A 154 19.75 -4.49 11.77
N PRO A 155 18.42 -4.31 11.92
CA PRO A 155 17.56 -3.66 10.93
C PRO A 155 17.59 -2.12 10.97
N ALA A 156 18.27 -1.48 11.93
CA ALA A 156 18.18 -0.03 12.16
C ALA A 156 18.49 0.83 10.92
N LYS A 157 19.53 0.46 10.16
CA LYS A 157 19.89 1.18 8.91
C LYS A 157 18.87 0.97 7.79
N ALA A 158 18.23 -0.19 7.73
CA ALA A 158 17.16 -0.46 6.78
C ALA A 158 15.89 0.31 7.16
N LEU A 159 15.55 0.34 8.46
CA LEU A 159 14.41 1.08 8.99
C LEU A 159 14.55 2.60 8.76
N ALA A 160 15.73 3.17 8.96
CA ALA A 160 15.98 4.59 8.68
C ALA A 160 15.80 4.93 7.19
N ARG A 161 16.23 4.03 6.30
CA ARG A 161 16.04 4.16 4.84
C ARG A 161 14.56 4.03 4.46
N ALA A 162 13.86 3.04 5.01
CA ALA A 162 12.42 2.88 4.84
C ALA A 162 11.66 4.14 5.29
N TRP A 163 11.99 4.67 6.47
CA TRP A 163 11.39 5.89 7.00
C TRP A 163 11.62 7.11 6.09
N THR A 164 12.85 7.26 5.59
CA THR A 164 13.20 8.34 4.66
C THR A 164 12.40 8.22 3.36
N GLN A 165 12.23 7.01 2.83
CA GLN A 165 11.48 6.77 1.60
C GLN A 165 9.98 6.96 1.82
N ALA A 166 9.43 6.46 2.93
CA ALA A 166 8.05 6.71 3.35
C ALA A 166 7.74 8.21 3.32
N GLY A 167 8.61 9.06 3.87
CA GLY A 167 8.44 10.52 3.93
C GLY A 167 8.53 11.29 2.60
N ARG A 168 8.63 10.62 1.45
CA ARG A 168 8.75 11.30 0.14
C ARG A 168 7.43 11.78 -0.44
N ILE A 169 6.30 11.45 0.19
CA ILE A 169 4.96 11.86 -0.24
C ILE A 169 4.09 12.31 0.92
N ASP A 170 3.14 13.17 0.58
CA ASP A 170 1.96 13.48 1.39
C ASP A 170 0.69 13.11 0.62
N VAL A 171 -0.37 12.78 1.36
CA VAL A 171 -1.72 12.84 0.82
C VAL A 171 -2.27 14.24 1.13
N THR A 172 -2.87 14.88 0.13
CA THR A 172 -3.50 16.19 0.29
C THR A 172 -4.94 16.16 -0.18
N VAL A 173 -5.80 16.92 0.49
CA VAL A 173 -7.20 17.18 0.10
C VAL A 173 -7.40 18.68 0.12
N LYS A 174 -7.98 19.26 -0.93
CA LYS A 174 -8.13 20.73 -1.07
C LYS A 174 -6.83 21.51 -0.85
N GLY A 175 -5.70 20.90 -1.21
CA GLY A 175 -4.35 21.49 -1.07
C GLY A 175 -3.74 21.41 0.33
N GLN A 176 -4.45 20.90 1.34
CA GLN A 176 -3.92 20.71 2.69
C GLN A 176 -3.42 19.28 2.88
N LYS A 177 -2.27 19.12 3.55
CA LYS A 177 -1.78 17.80 3.99
C LYS A 177 -2.75 17.23 5.01
N VAL A 178 -3.18 15.98 4.80
CA VAL A 178 -4.10 15.31 5.72
C VAL A 178 -3.34 14.43 6.70
N THR A 179 -3.93 14.20 7.88
CA THR A 179 -3.37 13.26 8.86
C THR A 179 -3.36 11.85 8.28
N VAL A 180 -2.21 11.18 8.38
CA VAL A 180 -2.03 9.78 7.96
C VAL A 180 -1.24 9.02 9.01
N LYS A 181 -1.37 7.69 9.03
CA LYS A 181 -0.36 6.84 9.65
C LYS A 181 0.81 6.70 8.69
N ARG A 182 2.03 6.67 9.19
CA ARG A 182 3.21 6.47 8.35
C ARG A 182 4.02 5.35 8.95
N ILE A 183 4.09 4.24 8.24
CA ILE A 183 4.67 3.01 8.76
C ILE A 183 5.88 2.64 7.91
N ALA A 184 7.03 2.50 8.57
CA ALA A 184 8.20 1.89 7.98
C ALA A 184 8.45 0.54 8.65
N VAL A 185 8.59 -0.52 7.85
CA VAL A 185 8.86 -1.88 8.31
C VAL A 185 10.23 -2.30 7.79
N ALA A 186 11.07 -2.83 8.66
CA ALA A 186 12.38 -3.35 8.32
C ALA A 186 12.55 -4.79 8.80
N THR A 187 12.82 -5.69 7.87
CA THR A 187 13.07 -7.11 8.17
C THR A 187 14.56 -7.43 8.05
N ARG A 188 15.16 -7.98 9.10
CA ARG A 188 16.51 -8.55 9.03
C ARG A 188 16.40 -10.07 9.02
N TRP A 189 17.00 -10.70 8.02
CA TRP A 189 16.89 -12.14 7.84
C TRP A 189 17.87 -12.92 8.70
N GLY A 190 17.35 -13.93 9.40
CA GLY A 190 18.13 -14.95 10.08
C GLY A 190 18.47 -16.13 9.17
N VAL A 191 19.64 -16.76 9.40
CA VAL A 191 20.04 -18.01 8.72
C VAL A 191 20.56 -18.99 9.78
N ALA A 192 20.05 -20.22 9.75
CA ALA A 192 20.21 -21.21 10.83
C ALA A 192 21.67 -21.48 11.25
N ASN A 193 22.61 -21.44 10.30
CA ASN A 193 24.03 -21.73 10.54
C ASN A 193 24.93 -20.49 10.40
N SER A 194 24.39 -19.30 10.66
CA SER A 194 25.12 -18.02 10.54
C SER A 194 25.18 -17.28 11.88
N ASN A 195 26.18 -16.41 12.04
CA ASN A 195 26.25 -15.49 13.18
C ASN A 195 26.23 -14.03 12.68
N PRO A 196 25.25 -13.19 13.06
CA PRO A 196 24.10 -13.50 13.94
C PRO A 196 23.00 -14.26 13.21
N ALA A 197 22.39 -15.23 13.90
CA ALA A 197 21.31 -16.06 13.37
C ALA A 197 19.95 -15.36 13.43
N ASP A 198 19.79 -14.31 14.23
CA ASP A 198 18.47 -13.81 14.63
C ASP A 198 17.68 -13.13 13.51
N ALA A 199 16.41 -13.51 13.36
CA ALA A 199 15.49 -12.78 12.50
C ALA A 199 14.85 -11.63 13.27
N HIS A 200 14.83 -10.43 12.69
CA HIS A 200 14.21 -9.25 13.30
C HIS A 200 13.11 -8.67 12.42
N LEU A 201 12.09 -8.12 13.06
CA LEU A 201 11.10 -7.23 12.47
C LEU A 201 11.11 -5.93 13.29
N SER A 202 11.47 -4.82 12.66
CA SER A 202 11.48 -3.51 13.31
C SER A 202 10.56 -2.54 12.60
N VAL A 203 9.73 -1.86 13.36
CA VAL A 203 8.63 -1.06 12.85
C VAL A 203 8.69 0.33 13.45
N ARG A 204 8.45 1.33 12.60
CA ARG A 204 8.30 2.72 13.00
C ARG A 204 6.97 3.25 12.50
N ASP A 205 6.10 3.64 13.41
CA ASP A 205 4.75 4.13 13.13
C ASP A 205 4.34 5.28 14.07
N PRO A 206 4.99 6.46 13.96
CA PRO A 206 4.41 7.66 14.53
C PRO A 206 3.20 8.10 13.68
N ILE A 207 2.25 8.77 14.32
CA ILE A 207 1.21 9.52 13.60
C ILE A 207 1.91 10.64 12.82
N ASP A 208 1.56 10.79 11.54
CA ASP A 208 2.03 11.91 10.73
C ASP A 208 0.92 12.96 10.63
N GLU A 209 1.08 14.02 11.42
CA GLU A 209 0.06 15.03 11.62
C GLU A 209 -0.17 15.89 10.37
N GLY A 210 -1.44 16.20 10.16
CA GLY A 210 -1.96 17.11 9.16
C GLY A 210 -3.36 17.58 9.57
N VAL A 211 -4.14 18.02 8.60
CA VAL A 211 -5.54 18.39 8.85
C VAL A 211 -6.40 17.12 8.81
N PRO A 212 -7.31 16.91 9.79
CA PRO A 212 -8.32 15.85 9.68
C PRO A 212 -9.14 16.03 8.40
N ILE A 213 -9.46 14.93 7.72
CA ILE A 213 -10.26 15.01 6.50
C ILE A 213 -11.69 15.37 6.89
N ASP A 214 -12.26 16.39 6.23
CA ASP A 214 -13.68 16.74 6.37
C ASP A 214 -14.54 15.50 6.09
N PRO A 215 -15.51 15.15 6.96
CA PRO A 215 -16.43 14.03 6.71
C PRO A 215 -17.07 14.04 5.34
N GLN A 216 -17.36 15.22 4.76
CA GLN A 216 -17.93 15.34 3.42
C GLN A 216 -16.94 14.97 2.31
N ASP A 217 -15.64 15.06 2.57
CA ASP A 217 -14.57 14.74 1.62
C ASP A 217 -13.92 13.38 1.87
N LYS A 218 -14.29 12.69 2.97
CA LYS A 218 -13.66 11.45 3.44
C LYS A 218 -13.49 10.43 2.32
N ASP A 219 -14.54 10.17 1.55
CA ASP A 219 -14.53 9.14 0.51
C ASP A 219 -13.51 9.40 -0.62
N ALA A 220 -13.12 10.65 -0.85
CA ALA A 220 -12.31 11.03 -2.01
C ALA A 220 -10.95 10.32 -2.08
N PRO A 221 -10.09 10.39 -1.03
CA PRO A 221 -8.86 9.63 -1.01
C PRO A 221 -9.09 8.11 -1.00
N PHE A 222 -10.07 7.61 -0.24
CA PHE A 222 -10.28 6.16 -0.10
C PHE A 222 -10.77 5.51 -1.39
N ILE A 223 -11.79 6.07 -2.06
CA ILE A 223 -12.28 5.57 -3.35
C ILE A 223 -11.21 5.74 -4.43
N GLY A 224 -10.45 6.84 -4.41
CA GLY A 224 -9.32 7.04 -5.31
C GLY A 224 -8.24 5.96 -5.17
N LEU A 225 -7.92 5.58 -3.93
CA LEU A 225 -6.97 4.53 -3.63
C LEU A 225 -7.51 3.14 -3.91
N LEU A 226 -8.80 2.87 -3.62
CA LEU A 226 -9.45 1.61 -4.00
C LEU A 226 -9.38 1.40 -5.51
N ARG A 227 -9.67 2.45 -6.28
CA ARG A 227 -9.57 2.41 -7.73
C ARG A 227 -8.14 2.13 -8.21
N LEU A 228 -7.15 2.78 -7.60
CA LEU A 228 -5.74 2.51 -7.90
C LEU A 228 -5.34 1.08 -7.54
N HIS A 229 -5.76 0.60 -6.36
CA HIS A 229 -5.55 -0.78 -5.94
C HIS A 229 -6.14 -1.75 -6.96
N VAL A 230 -7.42 -1.64 -7.31
CA VAL A 230 -8.06 -2.51 -8.31
C VAL A 230 -7.36 -2.43 -9.68
N ALA A 231 -6.94 -1.24 -10.12
CA ALA A 231 -6.20 -1.10 -11.37
C ALA A 231 -4.85 -1.83 -11.33
N ASN A 232 -4.14 -1.72 -10.22
CA ASN A 232 -2.89 -2.45 -9.97
C ASN A 232 -3.16 -3.96 -9.98
N LEU A 233 -4.30 -4.38 -9.43
CA LEU A 233 -4.64 -5.80 -9.36
C LEU A 233 -4.92 -6.45 -10.73
N ILE A 234 -5.67 -5.77 -11.58
CA ILE A 234 -6.17 -6.38 -12.83
C ILE A 234 -5.20 -6.24 -14.01
N GLU A 235 -4.25 -5.29 -13.95
CA GLU A 235 -3.29 -5.08 -15.05
C GLU A 235 -2.37 -6.29 -15.27
N PRO A 236 -1.72 -6.89 -14.24
CA PRO A 236 -0.91 -8.09 -14.41
C PRO A 236 -1.70 -9.32 -14.89
N LEU A 237 -3.02 -9.32 -14.69
CA LEU A 237 -3.93 -10.37 -15.17
C LEU A 237 -4.30 -10.22 -16.66
N GLY A 238 -3.74 -9.21 -17.35
CA GLY A 238 -3.96 -8.96 -18.77
C GLY A 238 -5.08 -7.94 -19.05
N HIS A 239 -5.69 -7.34 -18.03
CA HIS A 239 -6.75 -6.32 -18.21
C HIS A 239 -6.20 -4.89 -18.26
N ALA A 240 -5.18 -4.66 -19.09
CA ALA A 240 -4.49 -3.38 -19.18
C ALA A 240 -5.42 -2.20 -19.53
N GLU A 241 -6.36 -2.39 -20.46
CA GLU A 241 -7.32 -1.34 -20.87
C GLU A 241 -8.24 -0.93 -19.72
N LEU A 242 -8.76 -1.90 -18.96
CA LEU A 242 -9.62 -1.63 -17.81
C LEU A 242 -8.83 -0.95 -16.69
N ALA A 243 -7.61 -1.40 -16.41
CA ALA A 243 -6.72 -0.76 -15.45
C ALA A 243 -6.45 0.71 -15.84
N GLN A 244 -6.19 0.96 -17.12
CA GLN A 244 -5.97 2.30 -17.62
C GLN A 244 -7.25 3.16 -17.56
N ALA A 245 -8.42 2.60 -17.86
CA ALA A 245 -9.70 3.28 -17.70
C ALA A 245 -9.92 3.71 -16.23
N LEU A 246 -9.66 2.83 -15.28
CA LEU A 246 -9.72 3.13 -13.84
C LEU A 246 -8.74 4.25 -13.45
N ARG A 247 -7.49 4.20 -13.92
CA ARG A 247 -6.48 5.25 -13.62
C ARG A 247 -6.85 6.61 -14.22
N THR A 248 -7.49 6.63 -15.38
CA THR A 248 -7.87 7.87 -16.07
C THR A 248 -9.24 8.40 -15.69
N LEU A 249 -10.04 7.66 -14.93
CA LEU A 249 -11.39 8.07 -14.51
C LEU A 249 -11.38 9.39 -13.71
N THR A 250 -10.33 9.66 -12.93
CA THR A 250 -10.16 10.98 -12.28
C THR A 250 -9.82 12.10 -13.23
N ARG A 251 -9.26 11.77 -14.39
CA ARG A 251 -8.91 12.76 -15.41
C ARG A 251 -10.08 13.16 -16.28
N GLN A 252 -11.11 12.32 -16.34
CA GLN A 252 -12.31 12.62 -17.08
C GLN A 252 -12.98 13.86 -16.47
N THR A 253 -13.09 14.91 -17.26
CA THR A 253 -14.00 16.01 -16.98
C THR A 253 -15.40 15.41 -16.98
N PHE A 254 -15.93 15.11 -15.81
CA PHE A 254 -17.35 14.85 -15.71
C PHE A 254 -18.07 16.07 -16.32
N PRO A 255 -19.01 15.88 -17.25
CA PRO A 255 -19.85 16.95 -17.72
C PRO A 255 -20.38 17.72 -16.51
N ARG A 256 -20.46 19.05 -16.62
CA ARG A 256 -21.23 19.88 -15.68
C ARG A 256 -22.54 19.13 -15.35
N PRO A 257 -23.02 19.18 -14.08
CA PRO A 257 -24.35 18.65 -13.77
C PRO A 257 -25.29 19.11 -14.88
N LEU A 258 -26.00 18.15 -15.49
CA LEU A 258 -26.91 18.42 -16.61
C LEU A 258 -27.67 19.69 -16.28
N ALA A 259 -27.46 20.74 -17.06
CA ALA A 259 -28.14 21.98 -16.82
C ALA A 259 -29.65 21.67 -16.89
N VAL A 260 -30.41 22.14 -15.91
CA VAL A 260 -31.84 21.87 -15.86
C VAL A 260 -32.47 22.51 -17.10
N ALA A 261 -33.46 21.83 -17.69
CA ALA A 261 -34.21 22.36 -18.83
C ALA A 261 -34.70 23.77 -18.50
N ARG A 262 -34.45 24.72 -19.40
CA ARG A 262 -34.81 26.13 -19.20
C ARG A 262 -35.70 26.63 -20.34
N PRO A 263 -36.66 27.51 -20.06
CA PRO A 263 -37.45 28.14 -21.11
C PRO A 263 -36.57 29.03 -21.98
N ASP A 264 -36.80 29.04 -23.29
CA ASP A 264 -36.22 30.02 -24.19
C ASP A 264 -37.05 31.32 -24.22
N ARG A 265 -36.57 32.33 -24.95
CA ARG A 265 -37.26 33.63 -25.08
C ARG A 265 -38.47 33.60 -26.04
N ALA A 266 -38.69 32.49 -26.73
CA ALA A 266 -39.74 32.30 -27.74
C ALA A 266 -40.87 31.34 -27.27
N GLY A 267 -40.82 30.85 -26.02
CA GLY A 267 -41.81 29.93 -25.46
C GLY A 267 -41.50 28.45 -25.64
N GLY A 268 -40.33 28.10 -26.17
CA GLY A 268 -39.80 26.74 -26.26
C GLY A 268 -38.95 26.34 -25.05
N TRP A 269 -38.43 25.10 -25.07
CA TRP A 269 -37.56 24.56 -24.02
C TRP A 269 -36.16 24.27 -24.57
N ILE A 270 -35.14 24.68 -23.82
CA ILE A 270 -33.74 24.32 -24.07
C ILE A 270 -33.40 23.14 -23.16
N ILE A 271 -33.17 21.98 -23.77
CA ILE A 271 -32.66 20.78 -23.10
C ILE A 271 -31.17 20.65 -23.42
N PRO A 272 -30.27 20.90 -22.45
CA PRO A 272 -28.83 20.79 -22.66
C PRO A 272 -28.40 19.32 -22.56
N LEU A 273 -27.68 18.84 -23.58
CA LEU A 273 -27.24 17.44 -23.69
C LEU A 273 -25.80 17.21 -23.22
N GLY A 274 -25.15 18.25 -22.69
CA GLY A 274 -23.72 18.25 -22.34
C GLY A 274 -22.81 18.51 -23.56
N GLY A 275 -21.68 19.18 -23.33
CA GLY A 275 -20.66 19.45 -24.37
C GLY A 275 -21.15 20.27 -25.56
N ASP A 276 -21.63 21.50 -25.32
CA ASP A 276 -22.16 22.48 -26.29
C ASP A 276 -23.31 22.01 -27.20
N ARG A 277 -23.86 20.81 -26.99
CA ARG A 277 -25.00 20.29 -27.74
C ARG A 277 -26.33 20.62 -27.07
N HIS A 278 -27.29 21.10 -27.86
CA HIS A 278 -28.62 21.52 -27.40
C HIS A 278 -29.69 21.08 -28.41
N ILE A 279 -30.86 20.66 -27.94
CA ILE A 279 -32.06 20.48 -28.76
C ILE A 279 -32.97 21.68 -28.55
N ILE A 280 -33.49 22.25 -29.65
CA ILE A 280 -34.50 23.29 -29.65
C ILE A 280 -35.81 22.63 -30.10
N GLY A 281 -36.80 22.58 -29.20
CA GLY A 281 -38.15 22.10 -29.52
C GLY A 281 -39.14 23.26 -29.46
N GLY A 282 -39.87 23.48 -30.56
CA GLY A 282 -41.00 24.40 -30.65
C GLY A 282 -42.32 23.62 -30.80
N VAL A 283 -43.40 24.19 -30.27
CA VAL A 283 -44.79 23.72 -30.49
C VAL A 283 -45.34 24.39 -31.73
#